data_AF-A0A354AYC5-F1
#
_entry.id   AF-A0A354AYC5-F1
#
_cell.length_a   1.000
_cell.length_b   1.000
_cell.length_c   1.000
_cell.angle_alpha   90.00
_cell.angle_beta   90.00
_cell.angle_gamma   90.00
#
_symmetry.space_group_name_H-M   'P 1'
#
loop_
_entity.id
_entity.type
_entity.pdbx_description
1 polymer ?
#
loop_
_entity_poly.entity_id
_entity_poly.type
_entity_poly.pdbx_seq_one_letter_code
_entity_poly.pdbx_strand_id
1 'polypeptide(L)' 'MSEPLALSLGQKFELERMSRAIDATADLQTLQGIAKQLLQAWHSQKAATQWVMRQQLEAPSRLGSGFGQQFPSEA' A
#
# COMPACT_ATOMS: atom_id res chain seq x y z
N MET A 1 -2.51 2.91 20.24
CA MET A 1 -1.39 2.38 19.45
C MET A 1 -1.97 1.40 18.47
N SER A 2 -1.88 1.66 17.16
CA SER A 2 -2.41 0.76 16.14
C SER A 2 -1.60 -0.53 16.15
N GLU A 3 -2.25 -1.67 16.35
CA GLU A 3 -1.58 -2.97 16.31
C GLU A 3 -0.82 -3.13 14.98
N PRO A 4 0.44 -3.59 15.00
CA PRO A 4 1.17 -3.86 13.76
C PRO A 4 0.38 -4.87 12.94
N LEU A 5 0.19 -4.60 11.64
CA LEU A 5 -0.44 -5.55 10.71
C LEU A 5 0.29 -6.88 10.82
N ALA A 6 -0.30 -7.83 11.54
CA ALA A 6 0.26 -9.15 11.69
C ALA A 6 0.18 -9.84 10.33
N LEU A 7 1.31 -10.41 9.87
CA LEU A 7 1.33 -11.19 8.64
C LEU A 7 0.36 -12.37 8.78
N SER A 8 -0.42 -12.61 7.73
CA SER A 8 -1.26 -13.80 7.63
C SER A 8 -0.39 -15.07 7.57
N LEU A 9 -0.99 -16.23 7.85
CA LEU A 9 -0.26 -17.51 7.80
C LEU A 9 0.38 -17.75 6.42
N GLY A 10 -0.34 -17.47 5.34
CA GLY A 10 0.20 -17.58 3.97
C GLY A 10 1.34 -16.61 3.70
N GLN A 11 1.25 -15.37 4.20
CA GLN A 11 2.34 -14.39 4.06
C GLN A 11 3.61 -14.83 4.80
N LYS A 12 3.47 -15.49 5.96
CA LYS A 12 4.60 -16.06 6.70
C LYS A 12 5.29 -17.19 5.92
N PHE A 13 4.54 -18.06 5.26
CA PHE A 13 5.10 -19.11 4.40
C PHE A 13 5.87 -18.54 3.20
N GLU A 14 5.30 -17.54 2.53
CA GLU A 14 6.00 -16.89 1.41
C GLU A 14 7.29 -16.19 1.86
N LEU A 15 7.27 -15.58 3.06
CA LEU A 15 8.47 -14.98 3.66
C LEU A 15 9.54 -16.03 3.92
N GLU A 16 9.18 -17.16 4.54
CA GLU A 16 10.08 -18.30 4.76
C GLU A 16 10.64 -18.87 3.44
N ARG A 17 9.80 -19.01 2.43
CA ARG A 17 10.20 -19.51 1.10
C ARG A 17 11.22 -18.58 0.46
N MET A 18 10.97 -17.27 0.49
CA MET A 18 11.90 -16.27 -0.05
C MET A 18 13.20 -16.20 0.76
N SER A 19 13.13 -16.29 2.09
CA SER A 19 14.31 -16.33 2.96
C SER A 19 15.22 -17.51 2.59
N ARG A 20 14.66 -18.72 2.48
CA ARG A 20 15.44 -19.90 2.07
C ARG A 20 16.04 -19.78 0.68
N ALA A 21 15.33 -19.14 -0.26
CA ALA A 21 15.85 -18.90 -1.60
C ALA A 21 17.08 -17.96 -1.57
N ILE A 22 17.04 -16.92 -0.71
CA ILE A 22 18.18 -16.02 -0.50
C ILE A 22 19.35 -16.79 0.13
N ASP A 23 19.08 -17.54 1.21
CA ASP A 23 20.12 -18.28 1.95
C ASP A 23 20.79 -19.37 1.09
N ALA A 24 20.03 -20.00 0.19
CA ALA A 24 20.55 -21.00 -0.75
C ALA A 24 21.28 -20.39 -1.96
N THR A 25 21.24 -19.07 -2.15
CA THR A 25 21.87 -18.41 -3.29
C THR A 25 23.37 -18.26 -3.06
N ALA A 26 24.16 -19.11 -3.73
CA ALA A 26 25.64 -19.05 -3.68
C ALA A 26 26.26 -18.08 -4.72
N ASP A 27 25.50 -17.71 -5.75
CA ASP A 27 25.96 -16.79 -6.79
C ASP A 27 25.70 -15.33 -6.42
N LEU A 28 26.77 -14.53 -6.38
CA LEU A 28 26.71 -13.12 -6.02
C LEU A 28 25.83 -12.31 -6.98
N GLN A 29 25.87 -12.63 -8.28
CA GLN A 29 25.11 -11.89 -9.29
C GLN A 29 23.60 -12.08 -9.11
N THR A 30 23.20 -13.32 -8.81
CA THR A 30 21.83 -13.71 -8.48
C THR A 30 21.37 -13.02 -7.20
N LEU A 31 22.19 -13.01 -6.14
CA LEU A 31 21.86 -12.33 -4.88
C LEU A 31 21.66 -10.82 -5.09
N GLN A 32 22.53 -10.17 -5.88
CA GLN A 32 22.36 -8.77 -6.24
C GLN A 32 21.07 -8.53 -7.03
N GLY A 33 20.69 -9.46 -7.90
CA GLY A 33 19.43 -9.43 -8.64
C GLY A 33 18.22 -9.46 -7.70
N ILE A 34 18.18 -10.41 -6.76
CA ILE A 34 17.11 -10.55 -5.77
C ILE A 34 17.03 -9.28 -4.90
N ALA A 35 18.16 -8.75 -4.45
CA ALA A 35 18.21 -7.52 -3.65
C ALA A 35 17.63 -6.30 -4.40
N LYS A 36 17.95 -6.15 -5.69
CA LYS A 36 17.40 -5.05 -6.52
C LYS A 36 15.89 -5.19 -6.70
N GLN A 37 15.40 -6.42 -6.89
CA GLN A 37 13.96 -6.68 -7.00
C GLN A 37 13.22 -6.34 -5.70
N LEU A 38 13.77 -6.76 -4.55
CA LEU A 38 13.23 -6.40 -3.23
C LEU A 38 13.19 -4.88 -3.04
N LEU A 39 14.25 -4.17 -3.44
CA LEU A 39 14.31 -2.71 -3.35
C LEU A 39 13.21 -2.05 -4.20
N GLN A 40 13.03 -2.49 -5.44
CA GLN A 40 11.95 -1.98 -6.30
C GLN A 40 10.57 -2.27 -5.70
N ALA A 41 10.32 -3.50 -5.25
CA ALA A 41 9.05 -3.88 -4.65
C ALA A 41 8.72 -3.04 -3.40
N TRP A 42 9.70 -2.76 -2.55
CA TRP A 42 9.56 -1.88 -1.40
C TRP A 42 9.14 -0.47 -1.79
N HIS A 43 9.81 0.12 -2.78
CA HIS A 43 9.46 1.46 -3.27
C HIS A 43 8.06 1.50 -3.90
N SER A 44 7.68 0.48 -4.67
CA SER A 44 6.33 0.34 -5.24
C SER A 44 5.27 0.25 -4.15
N GLN A 45 5.49 -0.56 -3.11
CA GLN A 45 4.57 -0.66 -1.98
C GLN A 45 4.45 0.68 -1.24
N LYS A 46 5.56 1.38 -0.99
CA LYS A 46 5.56 2.71 -0.36
C LYS A 46 4.76 3.71 -1.19
N ALA A 47 4.96 3.74 -2.50
CA ALA A 47 4.23 4.62 -3.40
C ALA A 47 2.73 4.31 -3.42
N ALA A 48 2.35 3.03 -3.45
CA ALA A 48 0.95 2.60 -3.39
C ALA A 48 0.29 3.03 -2.07
N THR A 49 0.94 2.79 -0.93
CA THR A 49 0.45 3.22 0.38
C THR A 49 0.29 4.74 0.44
N GLN A 50 1.27 5.52 -0.05
CA GLN A 50 1.18 6.97 -0.12
C GLN A 50 0.03 7.44 -1.03
N TRP A 51 -0.21 6.74 -2.13
CA TRP A 51 -1.32 7.04 -3.03
C TRP A 51 -2.68 6.78 -2.37
N VAL A 52 -2.86 5.62 -1.71
CA VAL A 52 -4.09 5.29 -0.98
C VAL A 52 -4.36 6.30 0.14
N MET A 53 -3.33 6.68 0.91
CA MET A 53 -3.45 7.67 1.98
C MET A 53 -3.91 9.03 1.45
N ARG A 54 -3.36 9.50 0.32
CA ARG A 54 -3.80 10.74 -0.32
C ARG A 54 -5.26 10.66 -0.77
N GLN A 55 -5.65 9.56 -1.41
CA GLN A 55 -7.02 9.38 -1.89
C GLN A 55 -8.05 9.34 -0.76
N GLN A 56 -7.73 8.69 0.36
CA GLN A 56 -8.60 8.66 1.55
C GLN A 56 -8.74 10.03 2.21
N LEU A 57 -7.70 10.86 2.15
CA LEU A 57 -7.72 12.22 2.69
C LEU A 57 -8.51 13.22 1.80
N GLU A 58 -8.58 12.96 0.48
CA GLU A 58 -9.37 13.74 -0.46
C GLU A 58 -10.88 13.39 -0.46
N ALA A 59 -11.27 12.26 0.16
CA ALA A 59 -12.61 11.68 0.04
C ALA A 59 -13.75 12.31 0.89
N PRO A 60 -13.57 13.10 1.97
CA PRO A 60 -14.71 13.70 2.66
C PRO A 60 -15.11 15.11 2.18
N SER A 61 -14.32 15.78 1.31
CA SER A 61 -14.56 17.20 1.01
C SER A 61 -15.51 17.48 -0.16
N ARG A 62 -16.03 16.45 -0.85
CA ARG A 62 -16.89 16.62 -2.04
C ARG A 62 -18.40 16.45 -1.80
N LEU A 63 -18.84 16.19 -0.57
CA LEU A 63 -20.26 15.99 -0.23
C LEU A 63 -20.96 17.21 0.40
N GLY A 64 -20.30 18.37 0.48
CA GLY A 64 -20.82 19.55 1.20
C GLY A 64 -21.42 20.70 0.37
N SER A 65 -21.33 20.69 -0.96
CA SER A 65 -21.56 21.92 -1.76
C SER A 65 -22.71 21.81 -2.77
N GLY A 66 -23.87 21.30 -2.36
CA GLY A 66 -25.00 21.10 -3.30
C GLY A 66 -26.44 21.20 -2.76
N PHE A 67 -26.67 21.50 -1.49
CA PHE A 67 -28.05 21.63 -0.95
C PHE A 67 -28.33 23.06 -0.49
N GLY A 68 -28.64 23.92 -1.46
CA GLY A 68 -28.99 25.31 -1.20
C GLY A 68 -29.59 26.00 -2.43
N GLN A 69 -30.60 25.40 -3.07
CA GLN A 69 -31.36 26.06 -4.13
C GLN A 69 -32.81 26.26 -3.67
N GLN A 70 -32.97 27.34 -2.88
CA GLN A 70 -34.00 28.37 -3.01
C GLN A 70 -35.40 27.94 -3.48
N PHE A 71 -36.33 27.80 -2.53
CA PHE A 71 -37.77 27.78 -2.79
C PHE A 71 -38.26 29.18 -3.20
N PRO A 72 -39.01 29.35 -4.31
CA PRO A 72 -39.69 30.61 -4.59
C PRO A 72 -40.99 30.69 -3.77
N SER A 73 -41.13 31.75 -2.97
CA SER A 73 -42.43 32.17 -2.43
C SER A 73 -43.17 32.96 -3.50
N GLU A 74 -44.28 32.42 -3.99
CA GLU A 74 -45.29 33.18 -4.73
C GLU A 74 -46.36 33.67 -3.74
N ALA A 75 -46.59 34.99 -3.71
CA ALA A 75 -47.69 35.68 -3.04
C ALA A 75 -48.26 36.71 -4.03
#